data_AF-A0A5S9IR95-F1
#
_entry.id   AF-A0A5S9IR95-F1
#
_cell.length_a   1.000
_cell.length_b   1.000
_cell.length_c   1.000
_cell.angle_alpha   90.00
_cell.angle_beta   90.00
_cell.angle_gamma   90.00
#
_symmetry.space_group_name_H-M   'P 1'
#
loop_
_entity.id
_entity.type
_entity.pdbx_description
1 polymer ?
#
loop_
_entity_poly.entity_id
_entity_poly.type
_entity_poly.pdbx_seq_one_letter_code
_entity_poly.pdbx_strand_id
1 'polypeptide(L)'
;MNKTKWGLTFIHVTIAVGFSIAMARHIADHSWDLHARNHAFQATIWLITIHTLGVIITWNAYPQKWAWYTLLITALLFFGGYFAALFVIPQSGAPGINDDILIATFAVIYLAILAVDRKKIL
;
A
#
# COMPACT_ATOMS: atom_id res chain seq x y z
N MET A 1 -3.76 -21.88 -12.90
CA MET A 1 -3.91 -20.48 -12.46
C MET A 1 -2.76 -20.12 -11.52
N ASN A 2 -2.05 -19.00 -11.72
CA ASN A 2 -0.88 -18.63 -10.90
C ASN A 2 -1.32 -18.05 -9.55
N LYS A 3 -1.20 -18.83 -8.47
CA LYS A 3 -1.58 -18.45 -7.10
C LYS A 3 -0.84 -17.20 -6.60
N THR A 4 0.40 -16.99 -7.02
CA THR A 4 1.20 -15.80 -6.66
C THR A 4 0.54 -14.52 -7.15
N LYS A 5 0.13 -14.49 -8.43
CA LYS A 5 -0.50 -13.31 -9.03
C LYS A 5 -1.78 -12.90 -8.30
N TRP A 6 -2.60 -13.90 -7.96
CA TRP A 6 -3.83 -13.68 -7.20
C TRP A 6 -3.56 -13.19 -5.79
N GLY A 7 -2.55 -13.75 -5.10
CA GLY A 7 -2.15 -13.29 -3.76
C GLY A 7 -1.73 -11.82 -3.75
N LEU A 8 -0.83 -11.42 -4.65
CA LEU A 8 -0.38 -10.02 -4.77
C LEU A 8 -1.52 -9.08 -5.17
N THR A 9 -2.37 -9.50 -6.12
CA THR A 9 -3.55 -8.72 -6.54
C THR A 9 -4.50 -8.49 -5.37
N PHE A 10 -4.79 -9.55 -4.62
CA PHE A 10 -5.65 -9.48 -3.44
C PHE A 10 -5.11 -8.48 -2.42
N ILE A 11 -3.80 -8.51 -2.14
CA ILE A 11 -3.15 -7.55 -1.22
C ILE A 11 -3.29 -6.13 -1.75
N HIS A 12 -2.97 -5.87 -3.03
CA HIS A 12 -3.07 -4.51 -3.59
C HIS A 12 -4.50 -3.97 -3.54
N VAL A 13 -5.48 -4.79 -3.92
CA VAL A 13 -6.90 -4.40 -3.91
C VAL A 13 -7.38 -4.16 -2.47
N THR A 14 -7.02 -5.04 -1.54
CA THR A 14 -7.44 -4.90 -0.13
C THR A 14 -6.89 -3.63 0.49
N ILE A 15 -5.60 -3.32 0.28
CA ILE A 15 -4.99 -2.10 0.78
C ILE A 15 -5.62 -0.87 0.13
N ALA A 16 -5.78 -0.86 -1.20
CA ALA A 16 -6.38 0.27 -1.91
C ALA A 16 -7.81 0.57 -1.43
N VAL A 17 -8.65 -0.46 -1.28
CA VAL A 17 -10.03 -0.32 -0.80
C VAL A 17 -10.06 0.11 0.67
N GLY A 18 -9.30 -0.56 1.54
CA GLY A 18 -9.26 -0.26 2.97
C GLY A 18 -8.84 1.19 3.25
N PHE A 19 -7.75 1.63 2.61
CA PHE A 19 -7.29 3.02 2.73
C PHE A 19 -8.25 4.02 2.11
N SER A 20 -8.89 3.70 0.98
CA SER A 20 -9.88 4.61 0.38
C SER A 20 -11.07 4.85 1.30
N ILE A 21 -11.56 3.79 1.97
CA ILE A 21 -12.65 3.90 2.95
C ILE A 21 -12.21 4.73 4.15
N ALA A 22 -11.01 4.51 4.68
CA ALA A 22 -10.48 5.27 5.80
C ALA A 22 -10.29 6.76 5.44
N MET A 23 -9.66 7.04 4.29
CA MET A 23 -9.35 8.41 3.89
C MET A 23 -10.58 9.21 3.47
N ALA A 24 -11.61 8.56 2.92
CA ALA A 24 -12.90 9.22 2.64
C ALA A 24 -13.49 9.89 3.89
N ARG A 25 -13.29 9.30 5.08
CA ARG A 25 -13.72 9.91 6.35
C ARG A 25 -12.95 11.19 6.66
N HIS A 26 -11.63 11.20 6.48
CA HIS A 26 -10.80 12.40 6.71
C HIS A 26 -11.05 13.50 5.67
N ILE A 27 -11.32 13.14 4.41
CA ILE A 27 -11.68 14.11 3.37
C ILE A 27 -13.03 14.76 3.65
N ALA A 28 -13.99 14.02 4.21
CA ALA A 28 -15.31 14.54 4.59
C ALA A 28 -15.32 15.26 5.96
N ASP A 29 -14.27 15.11 6.77
CA ASP A 29 -14.19 15.69 8.10
C ASP A 29 -13.94 17.20 8.05
N HIS A 30 -14.99 17.97 8.33
CA HIS A 30 -14.93 19.43 8.35
C HIS A 30 -14.19 20.02 9.57
N SER A 31 -13.78 19.18 10.54
CA SER A 31 -12.90 19.61 11.62
C SER A 31 -11.45 19.80 11.17
N TRP A 32 -11.06 19.20 10.04
CA TRP A 32 -9.77 19.42 9.40
C TRP A 32 -9.81 20.67 8.51
N ASP A 33 -8.70 21.41 8.47
CA ASP A 33 -8.57 22.53 7.54
C ASP A 33 -8.59 22.05 6.07
N LEU A 34 -8.98 22.96 5.17
CA LEU A 34 -9.12 22.63 3.74
C LEU A 34 -7.81 22.16 3.11
N HIS A 35 -6.66 22.66 3.56
CA HIS A 35 -5.35 22.28 3.05
C HIS A 35 -5.01 20.84 3.43
N ALA A 36 -5.25 20.44 4.69
CA ALA A 36 -5.08 19.06 5.15
C ALA A 36 -5.99 18.08 4.41
N ARG A 37 -7.27 18.44 4.20
CA ARG A 37 -8.23 17.63 3.44
C ARG A 37 -7.80 17.44 1.97
N ASN A 38 -7.25 18.48 1.35
CA ASN A 38 -6.71 18.41 -0.01
C ASN A 38 -5.49 17.49 -0.08
N HIS A 39 -4.59 17.54 0.90
CA HIS A 39 -3.46 16.62 0.99
C HIS A 39 -3.91 15.17 1.20
N ALA A 40 -4.91 14.92 2.05
CA ALA A 40 -5.52 13.60 2.23
C ALA A 40 -6.11 13.06 0.91
N PHE A 41 -6.81 13.90 0.15
CA PHE A 41 -7.33 13.55 -1.17
C PHE A 41 -6.21 13.20 -2.17
N GLN A 42 -5.17 14.04 -2.26
CA GLN A 42 -4.02 13.77 -3.13
C GLN A 42 -3.30 12.48 -2.73
N ALA A 43 -3.09 12.23 -1.44
CA ALA A 43 -2.49 11.00 -0.94
C ALA A 43 -3.32 9.77 -1.32
N THR A 44 -4.65 9.86 -1.31
CA THR A 44 -5.56 8.79 -1.77
C THR A 44 -5.34 8.46 -3.24
N ILE A 45 -5.27 9.48 -4.10
CA ILE A 45 -5.03 9.30 -5.54
C ILE A 45 -3.69 8.60 -5.77
N TRP A 46 -2.63 9.04 -5.08
CA TRP A 46 -1.31 8.43 -5.18
C TRP A 46 -1.32 6.97 -4.73
N LEU A 47 -2.00 6.67 -3.63
CA LEU A 47 -2.13 5.31 -3.09
C LEU A 47 -2.85 4.41 -4.09
N ILE A 48 -4.02 4.81 -4.59
CA ILE A 48 -4.77 4.05 -5.60
C ILE A 48 -3.93 3.81 -6.85
N THR A 49 -3.24 4.84 -7.33
CA THR A 49 -2.37 4.76 -8.52
C THR A 49 -1.27 3.73 -8.32
N ILE A 50 -0.57 3.79 -7.19
CA ILE A 50 0.51 2.87 -6.85
C ILE A 50 0.01 1.41 -6.78
N HIS A 51 -1.13 1.16 -6.12
CA HIS A 51 -1.68 -0.18 -6.02
C HIS A 51 -2.19 -0.70 -7.38
N THR A 52 -2.72 0.17 -8.23
CA THR A 52 -3.12 -0.17 -9.60
C THR A 52 -1.91 -0.57 -10.44
N LEU A 53 -0.82 0.20 -10.38
CA LEU A 53 0.46 -0.16 -11.02
C LEU A 53 0.98 -1.49 -10.50
N GLY A 54 0.88 -1.73 -9.19
CA GLY A 54 1.24 -3.00 -8.58
C GLY A 54 0.49 -4.20 -9.16
N VAL A 55 -0.83 -4.07 -9.38
CA VAL A 55 -1.65 -5.08 -10.06
C VAL A 55 -1.21 -5.26 -11.51
N ILE A 56 -1.01 -4.18 -12.27
CA ILE A 56 -0.56 -4.23 -13.67
C ILE A 56 0.77 -4.98 -13.81
N ILE A 57 1.74 -4.66 -12.95
CA ILE A 57 3.05 -5.31 -12.91
C ILE A 57 2.89 -6.79 -12.53
N THR A 58 2.14 -7.09 -11.46
CA THR A 58 1.88 -8.45 -10.97
C THR A 58 1.31 -9.37 -12.06
N TRP A 59 0.43 -8.84 -12.91
CA TRP A 59 -0.19 -9.64 -13.96
C TRP A 59 0.73 -9.90 -15.17
N ASN A 60 2.01 -9.50 -15.12
CA ASN A 60 2.99 -9.59 -16.20
C ASN A 60 2.61 -8.77 -17.44
N ALA A 61 2.06 -7.56 -17.28
CA ALA A 61 2.15 -6.60 -18.37
C ALA A 61 3.62 -6.30 -18.73
N TYR A 62 4.55 -6.45 -17.76
CA TYR A 62 5.96 -6.10 -17.90
C TYR A 62 6.89 -7.14 -17.24
N PRO A 63 7.36 -8.18 -17.95
CA PRO A 63 8.22 -9.25 -17.39
C PRO A 63 9.69 -8.82 -17.17
N GLN A 64 9.95 -7.53 -16.94
CA GLN A 64 11.30 -6.99 -16.85
C GLN A 64 11.78 -6.84 -15.40
N LYS A 65 13.09 -6.93 -15.19
CA LYS A 65 13.73 -6.82 -13.87
C LYS A 65 13.39 -5.50 -13.14
N TRP A 66 13.25 -4.41 -13.89
CA TRP A 66 12.88 -3.11 -13.33
C TRP A 66 11.51 -3.14 -12.64
N ALA A 67 10.57 -3.92 -13.13
CA ALA A 67 9.22 -3.99 -12.60
C ALA A 67 9.20 -4.60 -11.19
N TRP A 68 10.07 -5.58 -10.93
CA TRP A 68 10.28 -6.14 -9.60
C TRP A 68 10.91 -5.12 -8.63
N TYR A 69 11.90 -4.36 -9.09
CA TYR A 69 12.49 -3.28 -8.28
C TYR A 69 11.46 -2.20 -7.96
N THR A 70 10.58 -1.86 -8.91
CA THR A 70 9.45 -0.95 -8.67
C THR A 70 8.55 -1.49 -7.54
N LEU A 71 8.12 -2.75 -7.61
CA LEU A 71 7.29 -3.36 -6.56
C LEU A 71 7.97 -3.35 -5.18
N LEU A 72 9.28 -3.58 -5.13
CA LEU A 72 10.07 -3.56 -3.90
C LEU A 72 10.19 -2.14 -3.32
N ILE A 73 10.58 -1.16 -4.15
CA ILE A 73 10.72 0.24 -3.74
C ILE A 73 9.38 0.77 -3.25
N THR A 74 8.31 0.50 -3.98
CA THR A 74 6.94 0.86 -3.59
C THR A 74 6.59 0.28 -2.21
N ALA A 75 6.89 -1.00 -1.96
CA ALA A 75 6.61 -1.62 -0.67
C ALA A 75 7.41 -0.98 0.47
N LEU A 76 8.69 -0.69 0.25
CA LEU A 76 9.54 -0.03 1.25
C LEU A 76 9.05 1.38 1.57
N LEU A 77 8.70 2.17 0.55
CA LEU A 77 8.18 3.52 0.75
C LEU A 77 6.82 3.51 1.44
N PHE A 78 5.94 2.58 1.06
CA PHE A 78 4.59 2.51 1.62
C PHE A 78 4.61 1.98 3.07
N PHE A 79 5.07 0.74 3.27
CA PHE A 79 5.07 0.12 4.59
C PHE A 79 6.10 0.79 5.51
N GLY A 80 7.30 1.08 5.01
CA GLY A 80 8.32 1.79 5.78
C GLY A 80 7.89 3.21 6.13
N GLY A 81 7.26 3.93 5.19
CA GLY A 81 6.69 5.26 5.45
C GLY A 81 5.58 5.23 6.50
N TYR A 82 4.68 4.24 6.44
CA TYR A 82 3.63 4.03 7.45
C TYR A 82 4.24 3.85 8.85
N PHE A 83 5.17 2.91 9.02
CA PHE A 83 5.76 2.65 10.33
C PHE A 83 6.66 3.79 10.82
N ALA A 84 7.38 4.48 9.92
CA ALA A 84 8.14 5.68 10.27
C ALA A 84 7.23 6.80 10.77
N ALA A 85 6.06 6.99 10.15
CA ALA A 85 5.10 7.99 10.54
C ALA A 85 4.56 7.79 11.97
N LEU A 86 4.43 6.53 12.45
CA LEU A 86 4.00 6.24 13.83
C LEU A 86 4.92 6.83 14.91
N PHE A 87 6.20 7.07 14.60
CA PHE A 87 7.17 7.65 15.52
C PHE A 87 7.24 9.19 15.45
N VAL A 88 6.72 9.78 14.38
CA VAL A 88 6.88 11.21 14.07
C VAL A 88 5.58 11.98 14.21
N ILE A 89 4.44 11.33 13.92
CA ILE A 89 3.12 11.96 13.98
C ILE A 89 2.52 11.78 15.38
N PRO A 90 2.01 12.86 16.01
CA PRO A 90 1.30 12.77 17.29
C PRO A 90 0.18 11.73 17.24
N GLN A 91 0.11 10.86 18.25
CA GLN A 91 -0.80 9.71 18.23
C GLN A 91 -2.29 10.05 18.40
N SER A 92 -2.64 11.32 18.56
CA SER A 92 -4.03 11.79 18.57
C SER A 92 -4.64 11.65 17.16
N GLY A 93 -5.08 10.44 16.82
CA GLY A 93 -5.55 10.05 15.49
C GLY A 93 -4.77 8.91 14.84
N ALA A 94 -3.82 8.29 15.56
CA ALA A 94 -3.14 7.09 15.07
C ALA A 94 -4.13 5.91 14.96
N PRO A 95 -3.96 5.02 13.98
CA PRO A 95 -4.71 3.77 13.88
C PRO A 95 -4.58 2.93 15.17
N GLY A 96 -5.57 2.09 15.44
CA GLY A 96 -5.48 1.19 16.59
C GLY A 96 -4.38 0.14 16.38
N ILE A 97 -3.86 -0.45 17.45
CA ILE A 97 -2.83 -1.51 17.37
C ILE A 97 -3.24 -2.69 16.46
N ASN A 98 -4.54 -2.95 16.33
CA ASN A 98 -5.07 -3.97 15.43
C ASN A 98 -4.83 -3.62 13.95
N ASP A 99 -4.93 -2.34 13.58
CA ASP A 99 -4.67 -1.87 12.23
C ASP A 99 -3.18 -1.96 11.90
N ASP A 100 -2.31 -1.64 12.87
CA ASP A 100 -0.86 -1.79 12.74
C ASP A 100 -0.45 -3.24 12.51
N ILE A 101 -1.02 -4.17 13.29
CA ILE A 101 -0.79 -5.62 13.14
C ILE A 101 -1.26 -6.09 11.76
N LEU A 102 -2.41 -5.61 11.30
CA LEU A 102 -2.95 -5.95 9.99
C LEU A 102 -2.01 -5.47 8.86
N ILE A 103 -1.55 -4.22 8.93
CA ILE A 103 -0.62 -3.64 7.95
C ILE A 103 0.74 -4.36 7.97
N ALA A 104 1.27 -4.65 9.16
CA ALA A 104 2.50 -5.43 9.32
C ALA A 104 2.36 -6.83 8.70
N THR A 105 1.21 -7.48 8.93
CA THR A 105 0.89 -8.79 8.37
C THR A 105 0.87 -8.74 6.84
N PHE A 106 0.20 -7.75 6.25
CA PHE A 106 0.20 -7.57 4.80
C PHE A 106 1.60 -7.29 4.26
N ALA A 107 2.41 -6.48 4.93
CA ALA A 107 3.78 -6.19 4.54
C ALA A 107 4.63 -7.48 4.49
N VAL A 108 4.56 -8.30 5.55
CA VAL A 108 5.29 -9.57 5.64
C VAL A 108 4.86 -10.53 4.54
N ILE A 109 3.55 -10.71 4.35
CA ILE A 109 3.02 -11.60 3.30
C ILE A 109 3.46 -11.10 1.92
N TYR A 110 3.35 -9.80 1.65
CA TYR A 110 3.72 -9.20 0.37
C TYR A 110 5.21 -9.42 0.06
N LEU A 111 6.09 -9.12 1.02
CA LEU A 111 7.54 -9.30 0.86
C LEU A 111 7.92 -10.78 0.72
N ALA A 112 7.27 -11.68 1.45
CA ALA A 112 7.47 -13.12 1.31
C ALA A 112 7.09 -13.61 -0.09
N ILE A 113 5.96 -13.13 -0.63
CA ILE A 113 5.55 -13.47 -2.00
C ILE A 113 6.56 -12.94 -3.02
N LEU A 114 7.02 -11.68 -2.89
CA LEU A 114 8.06 -11.13 -3.76
C LEU A 114 9.37 -11.90 -3.69
N ALA A 115 9.79 -12.36 -2.51
CA ALA A 115 11.02 -13.11 -2.31
C ALA A 115 10.95 -14.52 -2.93
N VAL A 116 9.79 -15.19 -2.84
CA VAL A 116 9.57 -16.51 -3.44
C VAL A 116 9.50 -16.42 -4.97
N ASP A 117 8.79 -15.41 -5.50
CA ASP A 117 8.60 -15.28 -6.96
C ASP A 117 9.79 -14.62 -7.67
N ARG A 118 10.70 -13.96 -6.95
CA ARG A 118 11.99 -13.46 -7.49
C ARG A 118 12.71 -14.54 -8.32
N LYS A 119 12.68 -15.80 -7.85
CA LYS A 119 13.34 -16.94 -8.51
C LYS A 119 12.68 -17.37 -9.84
N LYS A 120 11.47 -16.88 -10.13
CA LYS A 120 10.72 -17.18 -11.36
C LYS A 120 10.68 -16.01 -12.34
N ILE A 121 11.04 -14.80 -11.87
CA ILE A 121 10.99 -13.55 -12.63
C ILE A 121 12.40 -13.10 -13.08
N LEU A 122 13.46 -13.49 -12.36
CA LEU A 122 14.87 -13.22 -12.70
C LEU A 122 15.54 -14.42 -13.37
#